data_AF-A0A7K6XXE9-F1
#
_entry.id   AF-A0A7K6XXE9-F1
#
_cell.length_a   1.000
_cell.length_b   1.000
_cell.length_c   1.000
_cell.angle_alpha   90.00
_cell.angle_beta   90.00
_cell.angle_gamma   90.00
#
_symmetry.space_group_name_H-M   'P 1'
#
loop_
_entity.id
_entity.type
_entity.pdbx_description
1 polymer ?
#
loop_
_entity_poly.entity_id
_entity_poly.type
_entity_poly.pdbx_seq_one_letter_code
_entity_poly.pdbx_strand_id
1 'polypeptide(L)'
;LILETMKHVVFLSRTIIEYQQQVQQKEQQLIDIKRERLSLKKYGGQKLQQIQTMMKSQKEKQTSVNVTETEKMLDKLEKERQVTTIIQNVLQSIIIGSRVNWAEDPSLRAIVLQLEKNVYLQ
;
A
#
# COMPACT_ATOMS: atom_id res chain seq x y z
N LEU A 1 13.99 -79.20 -27.79
CA LEU A 1 14.80 -78.32 -26.90
C LEU A 1 15.09 -76.97 -27.58
N ILE A 2 15.84 -76.93 -28.68
CA ILE A 2 16.22 -75.67 -29.38
C ILE A 2 15.02 -74.80 -29.78
N LEU A 3 13.98 -75.38 -30.39
CA LEU A 3 12.79 -74.65 -30.81
C LEU A 3 12.05 -73.98 -29.63
N GLU A 4 12.00 -74.66 -28.49
CA GLU A 4 11.32 -74.14 -27.29
C GLU A 4 12.12 -72.97 -26.69
N THR A 5 13.44 -73.10 -26.65
CA THR A 5 14.34 -72.01 -26.26
C THR A 5 14.19 -70.80 -27.19
N MET A 6 14.10 -71.01 -28.51
CA MET A 6 13.89 -69.92 -29.47
C MET A 6 12.55 -69.20 -29.26
N LYS A 7 11.45 -69.94 -29.02
CA LYS A 7 10.16 -69.34 -28.70
C LYS A 7 10.23 -68.48 -27.43
N HIS A 8 10.91 -68.99 -26.41
CA HIS A 8 11.08 -68.28 -25.14
C HIS A 8 11.91 -66.99 -25.30
N VAL A 9 12.96 -67.02 -26.12
CA VAL A 9 13.78 -65.84 -26.45
C VAL A 9 12.96 -64.79 -27.20
N VAL A 10 12.16 -65.20 -28.19
CA VAL A 10 11.28 -64.29 -28.94
C VAL A 10 10.23 -63.67 -28.02
N PHE A 11 9.62 -64.47 -27.14
CA PHE A 11 8.65 -63.99 -26.16
C PHE A 11 9.26 -62.93 -25.23
N LEU A 12 10.40 -63.23 -24.61
CA LEU A 12 11.09 -62.29 -23.73
C LEU A 12 11.52 -61.02 -24.47
N SER A 13 12.01 -61.15 -25.70
CA SER A 13 12.41 -59.99 -26.52
C SER A 13 11.23 -59.07 -26.81
N ARG A 14 10.06 -59.64 -27.11
CA ARG A 14 8.82 -58.86 -27.30
C ARG A 14 8.42 -58.13 -26.02
N THR A 15 8.43 -58.83 -24.89
CA THR A 15 8.11 -58.23 -23.59
C THR A 15 9.06 -57.10 -23.23
N ILE A 16 10.37 -57.25 -23.51
CA ILE A 16 11.36 -56.19 -23.31
C ILE A 16 11.02 -54.95 -24.16
N ILE A 17 10.68 -55.14 -25.44
CA ILE A 17 10.29 -54.04 -26.34
C ILE A 17 9.04 -53.32 -25.82
N GLU A 18 8.03 -54.06 -25.38
CA GLU A 18 6.80 -53.49 -24.81
C GLU A 18 7.09 -52.66 -23.55
N TYR A 19 7.96 -53.13 -22.66
CA TYR A 19 8.39 -52.35 -21.49
C TYR A 19 9.20 -51.11 -21.87
N GLN A 20 10.10 -51.21 -22.85
CA GLN A 20 10.87 -50.06 -23.34
C GLN A 20 9.97 -48.96 -23.91
N GLN A 21 8.94 -49.33 -24.67
CA GLN A 21 7.95 -48.38 -25.18
C GLN A 21 7.19 -47.68 -24.05
N GLN A 22 6.78 -48.43 -23.02
CA GLN A 22 6.12 -47.85 -21.84
C GLN A 22 7.03 -46.89 -21.09
N VAL A 23 8.31 -47.22 -20.91
CA VAL A 23 9.29 -46.34 -20.28
C VAL A 23 9.42 -45.03 -21.07
N GLN A 24 9.59 -45.10 -22.39
CA GLN A 24 9.68 -43.91 -23.23
C GLN A 24 8.43 -43.03 -23.15
N GLN A 25 7.24 -43.64 -23.15
CA GLN A 25 5.99 -42.90 -23.00
C GLN A 25 5.92 -42.19 -21.63
N LYS A 26 6.34 -42.85 -20.55
CA LYS A 26 6.35 -42.26 -19.21
C LYS A 26 7.39 -41.16 -19.05
N GLU A 27 8.57 -41.33 -19.65
CA GLU A 27 9.60 -40.29 -19.69
C GLU A 27 9.10 -39.04 -20.43
N GLN A 28 8.41 -39.23 -21.56
CA GLN A 28 7.84 -38.12 -22.31
C GLN A 28 6.77 -37.37 -21.49
N GLN A 29 5.86 -38.11 -20.84
CA GLN A 29 4.88 -37.52 -19.93
C GLN A 29 5.55 -36.73 -18.79
N LEU A 30 6.63 -37.25 -18.22
CA LEU A 30 7.37 -36.58 -17.16
C LEU A 30 8.02 -35.27 -17.66
N ILE A 31 8.55 -35.26 -18.89
CA ILE A 31 9.11 -34.07 -19.51
C ILE A 31 8.03 -33.01 -19.71
N ASP A 32 6.85 -33.39 -20.19
CA ASP A 32 5.75 -32.46 -20.43
C ASP A 32 5.23 -31.84 -19.12
N ILE A 33 5.06 -32.66 -18.06
CA ILE A 33 4.69 -32.16 -16.73
C ILE A 33 5.75 -31.20 -16.18
N LYS A 34 7.05 -31.50 -16.34
CA LYS A 34 8.13 -30.60 -15.90
C LYS A 34 8.09 -29.27 -16.66
N ARG A 35 7.80 -29.30 -17.96
CA ARG A 35 7.65 -28.10 -18.79
C ARG A 35 6.47 -27.25 -18.35
N GLU A 36 5.32 -27.86 -18.12
CA GLU A 36 4.12 -27.16 -17.63
C GLU A 36 4.36 -26.53 -16.25
N ARG A 37 4.95 -27.28 -15.32
CA ARG A 37 5.32 -26.77 -14.00
C ARG A 37 6.24 -25.56 -14.08
N LEU A 38 7.22 -25.58 -14.99
CA LEU A 38 8.14 -24.45 -15.18
C LEU A 38 7.40 -23.22 -15.72
N SER A 39 6.51 -23.40 -16.70
CA SER A 39 5.68 -22.32 -17.24
C SER A 39 4.78 -21.70 -16.17
N LEU A 40 4.12 -22.52 -15.36
CA LEU A 40 3.30 -22.06 -14.24
C LEU A 40 4.12 -21.31 -13.20
N LYS A 41 5.32 -21.80 -12.84
CA LYS A 41 6.22 -21.11 -11.91
C LYS A 41 6.63 -19.73 -12.45
N LYS A 42 6.95 -19.63 -13.74
CA LYS A 42 7.32 -18.36 -14.38
C LYS A 42 6.14 -17.39 -14.37
N TYR A 43 4.96 -17.84 -14.77
CA TYR A 43 3.74 -17.04 -14.78
C TYR A 43 3.37 -16.55 -13.37
N GLY A 44 3.38 -17.45 -12.38
CA GLY A 44 3.12 -17.11 -10.98
C GLY A 44 4.12 -16.08 -10.44
N GLY A 45 5.42 -16.24 -10.74
CA GLY A 45 6.45 -15.27 -10.38
C GLY A 45 6.20 -13.89 -10.99
N GLN A 46 5.86 -13.83 -12.28
CA GLN A 46 5.52 -12.57 -12.96
C GLN A 46 4.27 -11.90 -12.37
N LYS A 47 3.23 -12.68 -12.05
CA LYS A 47 2.02 -12.15 -11.42
C LYS A 47 2.29 -11.61 -10.02
N LEU A 48 3.10 -12.30 -9.22
CA LEU A 48 3.51 -11.82 -7.91
C LEU A 48 4.30 -10.50 -8.01
N GLN A 49 5.22 -10.38 -8.96
CA GLN A 49 5.95 -9.12 -9.21
C GLN A 49 5.01 -7.97 -9.62
N GLN A 50 4.01 -8.25 -10.46
CA GLN A 50 2.98 -7.27 -10.84
C GLN A 50 2.18 -6.81 -9.62
N ILE A 51 1.74 -7.74 -8.77
CA ILE A 51 0.99 -7.43 -7.53
C ILE A 51 1.84 -6.56 -6.61
N GLN A 52 3.11 -6.91 -6.38
CA GLN A 52 4.01 -6.13 -5.52
C GLN A 52 4.21 -4.71 -6.06
N THR A 53 4.40 -4.56 -7.37
CA THR A 53 4.55 -3.26 -8.02
C THR A 53 3.28 -2.41 -7.87
N MET A 54 2.10 -3.00 -8.10
CA MET A 54 0.82 -2.31 -7.93
C MET A 54 0.62 -1.87 -6.48
N MET A 55 0.85 -2.75 -5.51
CA MET A 55 0.74 -2.42 -4.08
C MET A 55 1.67 -1.27 -3.69
N LYS A 56 2.93 -1.29 -4.15
CA LYS A 56 3.88 -0.21 -3.89
C LYS A 56 3.36 1.13 -4.44
N SER A 57 2.92 1.14 -5.70
CA SER A 57 2.40 2.34 -6.35
C SER A 57 1.14 2.90 -5.65
N GLN A 58 0.27 2.02 -5.14
CA GLN A 58 -0.93 2.43 -4.41
C GLN A 58 -0.56 3.03 -3.05
N LYS A 59 0.40 2.45 -2.33
CA LYS A 59 0.88 2.98 -1.06
C LYS A 59 1.53 4.35 -1.23
N GLU A 60 2.33 4.53 -2.28
CA GLU A 60 2.94 5.83 -2.62
C GLU A 60 1.87 6.89 -2.92
N LYS A 61 0.87 6.56 -3.75
CA LYS A 61 -0.27 7.44 -4.04
C LYS A 61 -1.06 7.81 -2.78
N GLN A 62 -1.34 6.83 -1.92
CA GLN A 62 -2.07 7.08 -0.68
C GLN A 62 -1.27 7.98 0.27
N THR A 63 0.04 7.75 0.38
CA THR A 63 0.93 8.61 1.17
C THR A 63 0.93 10.03 0.61
N SER A 64 1.05 10.21 -0.72
CA SER A 64 1.04 11.54 -1.32
C SER A 64 -0.29 12.26 -1.13
N VAL A 65 -1.43 11.57 -1.27
CA VAL A 65 -2.75 12.17 -1.04
C VAL A 65 -2.88 12.64 0.41
N ASN A 66 -2.53 11.77 1.36
CA ASN A 66 -2.58 12.12 2.78
C ASN A 66 -1.71 13.34 3.10
N VAL A 67 -0.48 13.40 2.58
CA VAL A 67 0.40 14.57 2.77
C VAL A 67 -0.25 15.83 2.22
N THR A 68 -0.75 15.81 0.97
CA THR A 68 -1.39 16.99 0.38
C THR A 68 -2.66 17.43 1.11
N GLU A 69 -3.42 16.49 1.67
CA GLU A 69 -4.63 16.80 2.45
C GLU A 69 -4.26 17.42 3.81
N THR A 70 -3.23 16.89 4.48
CA THR A 70 -2.72 17.46 5.73
C THR A 70 -2.14 18.86 5.53
N GLU A 71 -1.39 19.11 4.45
CA GLU A 71 -0.86 20.44 4.12
C GLU A 71 -1.98 21.45 3.86
N LYS A 72 -3.02 21.07 3.12
CA LYS A 72 -4.20 21.92 2.89
C LYS A 72 -4.95 22.25 4.18
N MET A 73 -5.08 21.26 5.07
CA MET A 73 -5.71 21.46 6.38
C MET A 73 -4.90 22.43 7.25
N LEU A 74 -3.58 22.29 7.27
CA LEU A 74 -2.68 23.19 8.00
C LEU A 74 -2.71 24.61 7.43
N ASP A 75 -2.70 24.79 6.10
CA ASP A 75 -2.82 26.11 5.46
C ASP A 75 -4.15 26.79 5.81
N LYS A 76 -5.25 26.03 5.79
CA LYS A 76 -6.56 26.56 6.21
C LYS A 76 -6.56 26.97 7.68
N LEU A 77 -6.00 26.15 8.56
CA LEU A 77 -5.92 26.46 9.98
C LEU A 77 -5.08 27.73 10.23
N GLU A 78 -3.97 27.88 9.51
CA GLU A 78 -3.12 29.06 9.61
C GLU A 78 -3.84 30.34 9.15
N LYS A 79 -4.64 30.26 8.08
CA LYS A 79 -5.50 31.37 7.64
C LYS A 79 -6.56 31.75 8.68
N GLU A 80 -7.27 30.78 9.23
CA GLU A 80 -8.28 31.02 10.28
C GLU A 80 -7.63 31.63 11.54
N ARG A 81 -6.40 31.20 11.88
CA ARG A 81 -5.61 31.77 12.97
C ARG A 81 -5.28 33.24 12.70
N GLN A 82 -4.78 33.57 11.51
CA GLN A 82 -4.45 34.94 11.13
C GLN A 82 -5.68 35.86 11.21
N VAL A 83 -6.82 35.41 10.69
CA VAL A 83 -8.09 36.15 10.77
C VAL A 83 -8.50 36.37 12.23
N THR A 84 -8.41 35.33 13.07
CA THR A 84 -8.74 35.42 14.49
C THR A 84 -7.84 36.43 15.22
N THR A 85 -6.52 36.42 14.97
CA THR A 85 -5.59 37.39 15.55
C THR A 85 -5.88 38.82 15.10
N ILE A 86 -6.23 39.03 13.83
CA ILE A 86 -6.64 40.35 13.34
C ILE A 86 -7.89 40.84 14.08
N ILE A 87 -8.91 39.98 14.22
CA ILE A 87 -10.15 40.32 14.95
C ILE A 87 -9.84 40.64 16.41
N GLN A 88 -9.01 39.85 17.08
CA GLN A 88 -8.57 40.10 18.46
C GLN A 88 -7.92 41.48 18.61
N ASN A 89 -6.96 41.80 17.74
CA ASN A 89 -6.24 43.08 17.75
C ASN A 89 -7.17 44.27 17.50
N VAL A 90 -8.12 44.14 16.57
CA VAL A 90 -9.11 45.18 16.28
C VAL A 90 -10.03 45.41 17.48
N LEU A 91 -10.55 44.34 18.10
CA LEU A 91 -11.40 44.44 19.28
C LEU A 91 -10.68 45.08 20.46
N GLN A 92 -9.43 44.69 20.73
CA GLN A 92 -8.61 45.34 21.75
C GLN A 92 -8.43 46.83 21.48
N SER A 93 -8.09 47.19 20.24
CA SER A 93 -7.87 48.58 19.84
C SER A 93 -9.14 49.43 20.03
N ILE A 94 -10.32 48.88 19.72
CA ILE A 94 -11.62 49.54 19.94
C ILE A 94 -11.88 49.73 21.43
N ILE A 95 -11.69 48.71 22.26
CA ILE A 95 -11.92 48.79 23.71
C ILE A 95 -11.01 49.86 24.33
N ILE A 96 -9.71 49.84 24.01
CA ILE A 96 -8.74 50.83 24.50
C ILE A 96 -9.09 52.24 23.99
N GLY A 97 -9.44 52.38 22.72
CA GLY A 97 -9.78 53.66 22.10
C GLY A 97 -11.11 54.27 22.59
N SER A 98 -12.03 53.44 23.09
CA SER A 98 -13.34 53.87 23.61
C SER A 98 -13.26 54.67 24.91
N ARG A 99 -12.10 54.70 25.58
CA ARG A 99 -11.87 55.33 26.90
C ARG A 99 -12.80 54.83 28.02
N VAL A 100 -13.49 53.70 27.82
CA VAL A 100 -14.21 52.99 28.88
C VAL A 100 -13.18 52.46 29.89
N ASN A 101 -13.46 52.59 31.18
CA ASN A 101 -12.58 52.07 32.23
C ASN A 101 -12.70 50.55 32.37
N TRP A 102 -12.19 49.83 31.38
CA TRP A 102 -12.26 48.37 31.27
C TRP A 102 -11.49 47.65 32.39
N ALA A 103 -10.57 48.32 33.07
CA ALA A 103 -9.77 47.75 34.15
C ALA A 103 -10.53 47.67 35.49
N GLU A 104 -11.52 48.56 35.70
CA GLU A 104 -12.38 48.57 36.88
C GLU A 104 -13.50 47.53 36.80
N ASP A 105 -14.03 47.26 35.60
CA ASP A 105 -15.03 46.22 35.40
C ASP A 105 -14.37 44.83 35.28
N PRO A 106 -14.65 43.89 36.20
CA PRO A 106 -14.03 42.58 36.20
C PRO A 106 -14.32 41.76 34.94
N SER A 107 -15.48 41.97 34.32
CA SER A 107 -15.92 41.23 33.13
C SER A 107 -15.18 41.70 31.88
N LEU A 108 -15.08 43.02 31.68
CA LEU A 108 -14.31 43.63 30.60
C LEU A 108 -12.83 43.34 30.74
N ARG A 109 -12.28 43.42 31.95
CA ARG A 109 -10.89 43.03 32.22
C ARG A 109 -10.63 41.58 31.81
N ALA A 110 -11.54 40.65 32.12
CA ALA A 110 -11.40 39.25 31.73
C ALA A 110 -11.42 39.07 30.20
N ILE A 111 -12.31 39.79 29.49
CA ILE A 111 -12.41 39.75 28.03
C ILE A 111 -11.13 40.27 27.37
N VAL A 112 -10.63 41.44 27.80
CA VAL A 112 -9.40 42.04 27.24
C VAL A 112 -8.20 41.13 27.44
N LEU A 113 -8.03 40.56 28.63
CA LEU A 113 -6.94 39.61 28.92
C LEU A 113 -7.05 38.29 28.14
N GLN A 114 -8.27 37.84 27.80
CA GLN A 114 -8.46 36.68 26.94
C GLN A 114 -8.12 36.98 25.48
N LEU A 115 -8.41 38.20 25.00
CA LEU A 115 -8.05 38.62 23.65
C LEU A 115 -6.52 38.70 23.47
N GLU A 116 -5.75 39.00 24.53
CA GLU A 116 -4.27 39.02 24.48
C GLU A 116 -3.64 37.62 24.33
N LYS A 117 -4.38 36.56 24.68
CA LYS A 117 -3.90 35.19 24.51
C LYS A 117 -4.03 34.78 23.04
N ASN A 118 -2.92 34.88 22.31
CA ASN A 118 -2.84 34.30 20.98
C ASN A 118 -3.08 32.78 21.04
N VAL A 119 -3.77 32.25 20.05
CA VAL A 119 -3.97 30.80 19.89
C VAL A 119 -2.66 30.19 19.40
N TYR A 120 -1.90 29.58 20.31
CA TYR A 120 -0.71 28.81 19.98
C TYR A 120 -1.06 27.32 19.96
N LEU A 121 -0.60 26.61 18.93
CA LEU A 121 -0.54 25.15 18.93
C LEU A 121 0.75 24.73 19.64
N GLN A 122 0.64 23.84 20.63
CA GLN A 122 1.75 23.12 21.24
C GLN A 122 1.89 21.76 20.55
#